data_AF-S4PIY3-F1
#
_entry.id   AF-S4PIY3-F1
#
_cell.length_a   1.000
_cell.length_b   1.000
_cell.length_c   1.000
_cell.angle_alpha   90.00
_cell.angle_beta   90.00
_cell.angle_gamma   90.00
#
_symmetry.space_group_name_H-M   'P 1'
#
loop_
_entity.id
_entity.type
_entity.pdbx_description
1 polymer ?
#
loop_
_entity_poly.entity_id
_entity_poly.type
_entity_poly.pdbx_seq_one_letter_code
_entity_poly.pdbx_strand_id
1 'polypeptide(L)' 'MKKNHVQLTCIAGGYPAPTYKWFREDYQVDNPIFTEIDPLSDSRFILSGGTLMIDKPDAENDNAKYHCTATNKFGVIR' A
#
# COMPACT_ATOMS: atom_id res chain seq x y z
N MET A 1 -1.70 11.08 24.32
CA MET A 1 -1.33 11.68 23.02
C MET A 1 -1.87 10.80 21.92
N LYS A 2 -2.83 11.26 21.12
CA LYS A 2 -3.38 10.46 20.01
C LYS A 2 -2.33 10.40 18.91
N LYS A 3 -1.84 9.21 18.58
CA LYS A 3 -1.06 9.02 17.35
C LYS A 3 -2.06 9.16 16.18
N ASN A 4 -1.82 10.10 15.28
CA ASN A 4 -2.69 10.34 14.12
C ASN A 4 -2.08 9.67 12.88
N HIS A 5 -2.19 8.34 12.80
CA HIS A 5 -1.78 7.57 11.64
C HIS A 5 -2.76 6.41 11.42
N VAL A 6 -2.78 5.89 10.19
CA VAL A 6 -3.50 4.67 9.84
C VAL A 6 -2.52 3.61 9.34
N GLN A 7 -2.84 2.34 9.56
CA GLN A 7 -2.03 1.22 9.10
C GLN A 7 -2.89 0.22 8.34
N LEU A 8 -2.41 -0.20 7.18
CA LEU A 8 -2.97 -1.27 6.35
C LEU A 8 -1.94 -2.38 6.28
N THR A 9 -2.30 -3.58 6.73
CA THR A 9 -1.38 -4.72 6.80
C THR A 9 -1.78 -5.78 5.81
N CYS A 10 -0.81 -6.22 5.01
CA CYS A 10 -0.94 -7.33 4.08
C CYS A 10 -0.06 -8.50 4.55
N ILE A 11 -0.63 -9.70 4.59
CA ILE A 11 0.06 -10.90 5.09
C ILE A 11 -0.02 -11.99 4.03
N ALA A 12 1.13 -12.46 3.58
CA ALA A 12 1.29 -13.58 2.67
C ALA A 12 2.43 -14.50 3.14
N GLY A 13 2.23 -15.80 2.98
CA GLY A 13 3.25 -16.83 3.21
C GLY A 13 3.82 -17.35 1.91
N GLY A 14 5.11 -17.69 1.90
CA GLY A 14 5.76 -18.30 0.74
C GLY A 14 7.23 -18.62 0.99
N TYR A 15 7.78 -19.56 0.21
CA TYR A 15 9.21 -19.85 0.19
C TYR A 15 9.73 -19.79 -1.26
N PRO A 16 10.65 -18.85 -1.59
CA PRO A 16 11.21 -17.78 -0.76
C PRO A 16 10.16 -16.82 -0.21
N ALA A 17 10.51 -16.13 0.88
CA ALA A 17 9.66 -15.12 1.50
C ALA A 17 9.28 -14.04 0.47
N PRO A 18 8.01 -13.62 0.40
CA PRO A 18 7.56 -12.65 -0.58
C PRO A 18 8.01 -11.23 -0.24
N THR A 19 8.18 -10.40 -1.26
CA THR A 19 8.29 -8.95 -1.15
C THR A 19 6.93 -8.31 -1.39
N TYR A 20 6.70 -7.13 -0.81
CA TYR A 20 5.41 -6.46 -0.87
C TYR A 20 5.52 -5.13 -1.62
N LYS A 21 4.47 -4.82 -2.37
CA LYS A 21 4.23 -3.49 -2.95
C LYS A 21 2.82 -3.06 -2.61
N TRP A 22 2.61 -1.74 -2.49
CA TRP A 22 1.30 -1.16 -2.24
C TRP A 22 0.90 -0.27 -3.39
N PHE A 23 -0.39 -0.27 -3.70
CA PHE A 23 -0.98 0.49 -4.79
C PHE A 23 -2.19 1.23 -4.28
N ARG A 24 -2.32 2.48 -4.70
CA ARG A 24 -3.55 3.24 -4.58
C ARG A 24 -4.38 3.02 -5.84
N GLU A 25 -5.67 2.75 -5.65
CA GLU A 25 -6.66 2.69 -6.74
C GLU A 25 -7.37 4.03 -6.82
N ASP A 26 -7.18 4.70 -7.95
CA ASP A 26 -7.94 5.88 -8.37
C ASP A 26 -8.82 5.52 -9.58
N TYR A 27 -9.75 6.40 -9.94
CA TYR A 27 -10.60 6.22 -11.12
C TYR A 27 -10.32 7.32 -12.13
N GLN A 28 -10.02 6.96 -13.38
CA GLN A 28 -10.10 7.88 -14.52
C GLN A 28 -11.31 7.51 -15.36
N VAL A 29 -12.30 8.42 -15.37
CA VAL A 29 -13.63 8.15 -15.91
C VAL A 29 -14.22 6.96 -15.15
N ASP A 30 -14.32 5.79 -15.78
CA ASP A 30 -14.87 4.57 -15.20
C ASP A 30 -13.83 3.43 -15.10
N ASN A 31 -12.56 3.71 -15.43
CA ASN A 31 -11.50 2.70 -15.38
C ASN A 31 -10.64 2.87 -14.13
N PRO A 32 -10.42 1.80 -13.34
CA PRO A 32 -9.51 1.85 -12.21
C PRO A 32 -8.06 1.97 -12.68
N ILE A 33 -7.32 2.88 -12.07
CA ILE A 33 -5.89 3.05 -12.24
C ILE A 33 -5.20 2.71 -10.94
N PHE A 34 -4.17 1.88 -11.02
CA PHE A 34 -3.39 1.44 -9.87
C PHE A 34 -2.01 2.10 -9.90
N THR A 35 -1.80 3.04 -8.99
CA THR A 35 -0.52 3.75 -8.85
C THR A 35 0.28 3.11 -7.71
N GLU A 36 1.48 2.64 -8.00
CA GLU A 36 2.39 2.12 -6.96
C GLU A 36 2.76 3.26 -5.99
N ILE A 37 2.65 2.98 -4.69
CA ILE A 37 3.01 3.93 -3.65
C ILE A 37 4.52 3.91 -3.49
N ASP A 38 5.14 5.05 -3.77
CA ASP A 38 6.56 5.27 -3.55
C ASP A 38 6.77 6.15 -2.30
N PRO A 39 7.34 5.60 -1.20
CA PRO A 39 7.68 6.36 0.00
C PRO A 39 8.65 7.52 -0.24
N LEU A 40 9.41 7.51 -1.35
CA LEU A 40 10.30 8.62 -1.70
C LEU A 40 9.55 9.81 -2.29
N SER A 41 8.34 9.57 -2.82
CA SER A 41 7.49 10.60 -3.42
C SER A 41 6.64 11.34 -2.38
N ASP A 42 6.24 10.66 -1.29
CA ASP A 42 5.57 11.27 -0.14
C ASP A 42 6.05 10.62 1.16
N SER A 43 6.78 11.40 1.97
CA SER A 43 7.35 10.96 3.25
C SER A 43 6.32 10.54 4.32
N ARG A 44 5.03 10.85 4.13
CA ARG A 44 3.95 10.37 5.01
C ARG A 44 3.73 8.86 4.85
N PHE A 45 4.08 8.29 3.70
CA PHE A 45 3.96 6.87 3.44
C PHE A 45 5.18 6.12 3.96
N ILE A 46 4.94 5.14 4.84
CA ILE A 46 5.99 4.28 5.41
C ILE A 46 5.65 2.84 5.09
N LEU A 47 6.55 2.14 4.40
CA LEU A 47 6.42 0.73 4.04
C LEU A 47 7.34 -0.14 4.90
N SER A 48 6.77 -1.15 5.57
CA SER A 48 7.54 -2.09 6.39
C SER A 48 6.88 -3.47 6.46
N GLY A 49 7.59 -4.51 5.99
CA GLY A 49 7.18 -5.92 6.19
C GLY A 49 5.77 -6.27 5.69
N GLY A 50 5.29 -5.62 4.62
CA GLY A 50 3.92 -5.78 4.09
C GLY A 50 2.90 -4.79 4.65
N THR A 51 3.29 -3.95 5.59
CA THR A 51 2.46 -2.88 6.16
C THR A 51 2.71 -1.57 5.44
N LEU A 52 1.62 -0.89 5.06
CA LEU A 52 1.60 0.52 4.69
C LEU A 52 1.08 1.33 5.87
N MET A 53 1.85 2.32 6.31
CA MET A 53 1.44 3.33 7.27
C MET A 53 1.33 4.68 6.56
N ILE A 54 0.26 5.43 6.86
CA ILE A 54 0.07 6.82 6.42
C ILE A 54 0.12 7.69 7.68
N ASP A 55 1.17 8.49 7.84
CA ASP A 55 1.27 9.48 8.92
C ASP A 55 0.46 10.73 8.58
N LYS A 56 -0.30 11.25 9.55
CA LYS A 56 -1.19 12.41 9.39
C LYS A 56 -2.07 12.28 8.14
N PRO A 57 -2.96 11.27 8.10
CA PRO A 57 -3.82 11.04 6.96
C PRO A 57 -4.75 12.24 6.75
N ASP A 58 -4.98 12.57 5.49
CA ASP A 58 -5.91 13.61 5.06
C ASP A 58 -7.16 12.94 4.47
N ALA A 59 -8.33 13.26 5.02
CA ALA A 59 -9.57 12.57 4.67
C ALA A 59 -10.02 12.79 3.22
N GLU A 60 -9.62 13.90 2.59
CA GLU A 60 -9.97 14.21 1.20
C GLU A 60 -9.01 13.50 0.24
N ASN A 61 -7.70 13.49 0.56
CA ASN A 61 -6.66 12.98 -0.33
C ASN A 61 -6.35 11.50 -0.17
N ASP A 62 -6.52 10.93 1.03
CA ASP A 62 -6.17 9.55 1.35
C ASP A 62 -7.41 8.63 1.44
N ASN A 63 -8.61 9.14 1.16
CA ASN A 63 -9.82 8.33 1.02
C ASN A 63 -9.86 7.67 -0.36
N ALA A 64 -9.16 6.54 -0.46
CA ALA A 64 -9.07 5.72 -1.65
C ALA A 64 -9.07 4.23 -1.29
N LYS A 65 -9.20 3.37 -2.31
CA LYS A 65 -8.96 1.93 -2.14
C LYS A 65 -7.46 1.67 -2.28
N TYR A 66 -6.95 0.81 -1.41
CA TYR A 66 -5.54 0.42 -1.38
C TYR A 66 -5.40 -1.09 -1.55
N HIS A 67 -4.40 -1.51 -2.32
CA HIS A 67 -4.14 -2.92 -2.61
C HIS A 67 -2.68 -3.23 -2.38
N CYS A 68 -2.39 -4.40 -1.81
CA CYS A 68 -1.04 -4.92 -1.77
C CYS A 68 -0.84 -5.96 -2.87
N THR A 69 0.40 -6.13 -3.31
CA THR A 69 0.83 -7.36 -3.96
C THR A 69 1.92 -8.01 -3.15
N ALA A 70 1.92 -9.34 -3.11
CA ALA A 70 2.99 -10.13 -2.52
C ALA A 70 3.63 -10.99 -3.62
N THR A 71 4.92 -10.82 -3.84
CA THR A 71 5.66 -11.43 -4.97
C THR A 71 6.82 -12.26 -4.45
N ASN A 72 6.98 -13.48 -4.97
CA ASN A 72 8.21 -14.23 -4.84
C ASN A 72 8.69 -14.70 -6.22
N LYS A 73 9.79 -15.45 -6.26
CA LYS A 73 10.37 -15.93 -7.54
C LYS A 73 9.45 -16.89 -8.34
N PHE A 74 8.37 -17.37 -7.74
CA PHE A 74 7.46 -18.34 -8.34
C PHE A 74 6.11 -17.73 -8.74
N GLY A 75 5.79 -16.51 -8.28
CA GLY A 75 4.53 -15.87 -8.64
C GLY A 75 4.23 -14.61 -7.83
N VAL A 76 3.05 -14.07 -8.11
CA VAL A 76 2.48 -12.87 -7.47
C VAL A 76 1.03 -13.13 -7.08
N ILE A 77 0.63 -12.64 -5.91
CA ILE A 77 -0.78 -12.59 -5.49
C ILE A 77 -1.17 -11.14 -5.19
N ARG A 78 -2.43 -10.82 -5.47
CA ARG A 78 -3.06 -9.51 -5.27
C ARG A 78 -4.47 -9.72 -4.73
#